data_AF-A0A396QLM7-F1
#
_entry.id   AF-A0A396QLM7-F1
#
_cell.length_a   1.000
_cell.length_b   1.000
_cell.length_c   1.000
_cell.angle_alpha   90.00
_cell.angle_beta   90.00
_cell.angle_gamma   90.00
#
_symmetry.space_group_name_H-M   'P 1'
#
loop_
_entity.id
_entity.type
_entity.pdbx_description
1 polymer ?
#
loop_
_entity_poly.entity_id
_entity_poly.type
_entity_poly.pdbx_seq_one_letter_code
_entity_poly.pdbx_strand_id
1 'polypeptide(L)'
;MAGIIKRFKDIMSANINALLDKAEDPEKMIDQYLRDMESDLGKVKAETAAVMAEETRAKRELDECGQEIEKMQRYAEKALTAGNEEDARKFLEKKAQLARNKETCQQVYDSASANAEKMKEMHDKLTKDIASLNERKASIKAKLAAAKAQQRMNDLTAKVGNVSVTDGVSAFDRMEAKADRMLDEANAMAELNTPSSEDLSVEDLKKKYDGGASADVDDELAALKKKMGL
;
A
#
# COMPACT_ATOMS: atom_id res chain seq x y z
N MET A 1 10.97 -2.98 -14.92
CA MET A 1 10.28 -3.64 -16.05
C MET A 1 10.56 -5.15 -16.21
N ALA A 2 11.59 -5.64 -16.96
CA ALA A 2 11.73 -7.08 -17.25
C ALA A 2 11.89 -7.98 -16.01
N GLY A 3 12.58 -7.49 -14.98
CA GLY A 3 12.74 -8.21 -13.70
C GLY A 3 11.45 -8.29 -12.88
N ILE A 4 10.57 -7.29 -12.96
CA ILE A 4 9.33 -7.23 -12.19
C ILE A 4 8.24 -8.10 -12.81
N ILE A 5 8.15 -8.12 -14.15
CA ILE A 5 7.25 -9.04 -14.86
C ILE A 5 7.68 -10.50 -14.65
N LYS A 6 8.99 -10.77 -14.65
CA LYS A 6 9.51 -12.11 -14.30
C LYS A 6 9.18 -12.46 -12.85
N ARG A 7 9.44 -11.56 -11.90
CA ARG A 7 9.10 -11.75 -10.48
C ARG A 7 7.60 -11.97 -10.28
N PHE A 8 6.74 -11.24 -10.98
CA PHE A 8 5.31 -11.49 -10.98
C PHE A 8 4.96 -12.89 -11.47
N LYS A 9 5.58 -13.36 -12.55
CA LYS A 9 5.37 -14.72 -13.03
C LYS A 9 5.82 -15.75 -11.99
N ASP A 10 6.92 -15.49 -11.30
CA ASP A 10 7.45 -16.36 -10.24
C ASP A 10 6.51 -16.36 -9.02
N ILE A 11 6.00 -15.20 -8.58
CA ILE A 11 4.99 -15.07 -7.52
C ILE A 11 3.67 -15.73 -7.93
N MET A 12 3.25 -15.55 -9.19
CA MET A 12 2.03 -16.14 -9.73
C MET A 12 2.06 -17.66 -9.74
N SER A 13 3.23 -18.22 -10.04
CA SER A 13 3.46 -19.66 -10.16
C SER A 13 3.89 -20.31 -8.85
N ALA A 14 4.35 -19.52 -7.87
CA ALA A 14 4.68 -19.99 -6.53
C ALA A 14 3.40 -20.46 -5.81
N ASN A 15 3.16 -21.77 -5.84
CA ASN A 15 2.22 -22.37 -4.91
C ASN A 15 2.86 -22.37 -3.52
N ILE A 16 2.46 -21.42 -2.68
CA ILE A 16 2.93 -21.27 -1.30
C ILE A 16 2.84 -22.59 -0.51
N ASN A 17 1.83 -23.44 -0.80
CA ASN A 17 1.74 -24.77 -0.19
C ASN A 17 2.93 -25.66 -0.55
N ALA A 18 3.31 -25.69 -1.84
CA ALA A 18 4.40 -26.54 -2.32
C ALA A 18 5.78 -26.06 -1.84
N LEU A 19 5.94 -24.76 -1.57
CA LEU A 19 7.14 -24.20 -0.94
C LEU A 19 7.25 -24.64 0.52
N LEU A 20 6.14 -24.63 1.25
CA LEU A 20 6.09 -25.00 2.66
C LEU A 20 6.30 -26.50 2.91
N ASP A 21 5.77 -27.35 2.04
CA ASP A 21 5.87 -28.81 2.20
C ASP A 21 7.30 -29.35 2.11
N LYS A 22 8.25 -28.55 1.60
CA LYS A 22 9.66 -28.94 1.40
C LYS A 22 10.63 -28.23 2.36
N ALA A 23 10.12 -27.39 3.26
CA ALA A 23 10.95 -26.59 4.15
C ALA A 23 11.36 -27.38 5.40
N GLU A 24 12.67 -27.45 5.70
CA GLU A 24 13.16 -27.95 6.99
C GLU A 24 12.75 -27.04 8.17
N ASP A 25 12.74 -25.71 7.94
CA ASP A 25 12.29 -24.70 8.88
C ASP A 25 11.23 -23.81 8.21
N PRO A 26 9.93 -24.19 8.27
CA PRO A 26 8.86 -23.47 7.60
C PRO A 26 8.64 -22.06 8.15
N GLU A 27 9.00 -21.81 9.42
CA GLU A 27 8.86 -20.48 10.03
C GLU A 27 9.87 -19.50 9.42
N LYS A 28 11.15 -19.87 9.37
CA LYS A 28 12.18 -19.03 8.75
C LYS A 28 11.96 -18.83 7.25
N MET A 29 11.48 -19.86 6.55
CA MET A 29 11.23 -19.76 5.11
C MET A 29 10.08 -18.77 4.81
N ILE A 30 8.98 -18.82 5.56
CA ILE A 30 7.90 -17.83 5.39
C ILE A 30 8.43 -16.43 5.69
N ASP A 31 9.22 -16.26 6.75
CA ASP A 31 9.76 -14.94 7.11
C ASP A 31 10.64 -14.34 6.02
N GLN A 32 11.47 -15.16 5.37
CA GLN A 32 12.29 -14.70 4.26
C GLN A 32 11.41 -14.36 3.04
N TYR A 33 10.47 -15.24 2.70
CA TYR A 33 9.60 -15.02 1.55
C TYR A 33 8.71 -13.78 1.73
N LEU A 34 8.19 -13.56 2.94
CA LEU A 34 7.39 -12.40 3.29
C LEU A 34 8.18 -11.10 3.17
N ARG A 35 9.45 -11.09 3.64
CA ARG A 35 10.36 -9.94 3.45
C ARG A 35 10.62 -9.65 1.98
N ASP A 36 10.85 -10.68 1.17
CA ASP A 36 11.08 -10.51 -0.27
C ASP A 36 9.83 -9.95 -0.96
N MET A 37 8.64 -10.45 -0.60
CA MET A 37 7.36 -9.97 -1.13
C MET A 37 7.03 -8.54 -0.69
N GLU A 38 7.32 -8.16 0.56
CA GLU A 38 7.15 -6.78 1.03
C GLU A 38 8.08 -5.80 0.30
N SER A 39 9.34 -6.21 0.07
CA SER A 39 10.28 -5.42 -0.74
C SER A 39 9.77 -5.25 -2.18
N ASP A 40 9.23 -6.30 -2.77
CA ASP A 40 8.67 -6.27 -4.12
C ASP A 40 7.38 -5.48 -4.19
N LEU A 41 6.52 -5.55 -3.18
CA LEU A 41 5.32 -4.72 -3.09
C LEU A 41 5.68 -3.24 -3.08
N GLY A 42 6.72 -2.83 -2.35
CA GLY A 42 7.22 -1.45 -2.37
C GLY A 42 7.63 -0.99 -3.77
N LYS A 43 8.37 -1.81 -4.51
CA LYS A 43 8.80 -1.52 -5.88
C LYS A 43 7.63 -1.51 -6.86
N VAL A 44 6.77 -2.52 -6.80
CA VAL A 44 5.59 -2.63 -7.65
C VAL A 44 4.65 -1.46 -7.40
N LYS A 45 4.46 -1.02 -6.16
CA LYS A 45 3.63 0.16 -5.84
C LYS A 45 4.20 1.43 -6.49
N ALA A 46 5.51 1.64 -6.41
CA ALA A 46 6.16 2.80 -7.04
C ALA A 46 6.06 2.74 -8.58
N GLU A 47 6.35 1.58 -9.19
CA GLU A 47 6.21 1.41 -10.65
C GLU A 47 4.75 1.53 -11.09
N THR A 48 3.80 0.95 -10.35
CA THR A 48 2.35 1.06 -10.63
C THR A 48 1.90 2.51 -10.61
N ALA A 49 2.33 3.28 -9.61
CA ALA A 49 2.02 4.71 -9.53
C ALA A 49 2.59 5.48 -10.73
N ALA A 50 3.83 5.18 -11.15
CA ALA A 50 4.44 5.80 -12.31
C ALA A 50 3.69 5.47 -13.62
N VAL A 51 3.30 4.20 -13.81
CA VAL A 51 2.55 3.76 -14.98
C VAL A 51 1.12 4.35 -14.99
N MET A 52 0.47 4.45 -13.83
CA MET A 52 -0.83 5.13 -13.71
C MET A 52 -0.75 6.64 -13.99
N ALA A 53 0.35 7.28 -13.60
CA ALA A 53 0.60 8.68 -13.94
C ALA A 53 0.75 8.85 -15.46
N GLU A 54 1.47 7.93 -16.12
CA GLU A 54 1.60 7.92 -17.58
C GLU A 54 0.26 7.65 -18.29
N GLU A 55 -0.55 6.70 -17.81
CA GLU A 55 -1.92 6.47 -18.28
C GLU A 55 -2.75 7.77 -18.19
N THR A 56 -2.70 8.45 -17.05
CA THR A 56 -3.44 9.69 -16.81
C THR A 56 -2.96 10.82 -17.73
N ARG A 57 -1.65 10.90 -17.96
CA ARG A 57 -1.06 11.88 -18.87
C ARG A 57 -1.48 11.60 -20.31
N ALA A 58 -1.35 10.38 -20.79
CA ALA A 58 -1.74 9.98 -22.14
C ALA A 58 -3.23 10.23 -22.39
N LYS A 59 -4.08 9.97 -21.37
CA LYS A 59 -5.50 10.28 -21.42
C LYS A 59 -5.76 11.77 -21.61
N ARG A 60 -5.05 12.63 -20.87
CA ARG A 60 -5.18 14.08 -20.98
C ARG A 60 -4.78 14.57 -22.37
N GLU A 61 -3.66 14.07 -22.91
CA GLU A 61 -3.21 14.43 -24.26
C GLU A 61 -4.23 13.98 -25.33
N LEU A 62 -4.85 12.80 -25.15
CA LEU A 62 -5.94 12.31 -26.00
C LEU A 62 -7.20 13.21 -25.91
N ASP A 63 -7.59 13.60 -24.71
CA ASP A 63 -8.75 14.45 -24.46
C ASP A 63 -8.53 15.86 -25.04
N GLU A 64 -7.34 16.44 -24.87
CA GLU A 64 -6.92 17.72 -25.46
C GLU A 64 -6.98 17.67 -26.99
N CYS A 65 -6.51 16.60 -27.62
CA CYS A 65 -6.65 16.40 -29.06
C CYS A 65 -8.12 16.35 -29.49
N GLY A 66 -8.98 15.70 -28.71
CA GLY A 66 -10.43 15.68 -28.94
C GLY A 66 -11.04 17.08 -28.89
N GLN A 67 -10.70 17.86 -27.87
CA GLN A 67 -11.20 19.23 -27.69
C GLN A 67 -10.76 20.17 -28.83
N GLU A 68 -9.50 20.08 -29.27
CA GLU A 68 -9.02 20.91 -30.38
C GLU A 68 -9.68 20.52 -31.72
N ILE A 69 -10.00 19.24 -31.94
CA ILE A 69 -10.80 18.80 -33.10
C ILE A 69 -12.19 19.42 -33.09
N GLU A 70 -12.88 19.39 -31.95
CA GLU A 70 -14.21 20.01 -31.80
C GLU A 70 -14.15 21.52 -31.99
N LYS A 71 -13.10 22.16 -31.47
CA LYS A 71 -12.88 23.59 -31.63
C LYS A 71 -12.68 23.98 -33.09
N MET A 72 -11.86 23.23 -33.84
CA MET A 72 -11.68 23.45 -35.28
C MET A 72 -12.99 23.26 -36.04
N GLN A 73 -13.80 22.26 -35.67
CA GLN A 73 -15.14 22.08 -36.24
C GLN A 73 -16.04 23.30 -36.01
N ARG A 74 -16.10 23.81 -34.77
CA ARG A 74 -16.91 25.00 -34.43
C ARG A 74 -16.44 26.25 -35.18
N TYR A 75 -15.12 26.41 -35.38
CA TYR A 75 -14.60 27.53 -36.18
C TYR A 75 -14.94 27.39 -37.67
N ALA A 76 -14.89 26.18 -38.23
CA ALA A 76 -15.31 25.93 -39.60
C ALA A 76 -16.79 26.28 -39.81
N GLU A 77 -17.67 25.86 -38.89
CA GLU A 77 -19.11 26.18 -38.92
C GLU A 77 -19.37 27.69 -38.84
N LYS A 78 -18.64 28.40 -37.97
CA LYS A 78 -18.73 29.87 -37.86
C LYS A 78 -18.26 30.56 -39.15
N ALA A 79 -17.16 30.11 -39.74
CA ALA A 79 -16.64 30.66 -40.99
C ALA A 79 -17.62 30.45 -42.15
N LEU A 80 -18.24 29.28 -42.26
CA LEU A 80 -19.30 29.02 -43.25
C LEU A 80 -20.52 29.92 -43.05
N THR A 81 -20.96 30.10 -41.80
CA THR A 81 -22.10 30.99 -41.47
C THR A 81 -21.80 32.44 -41.85
N ALA A 82 -20.53 32.85 -41.77
CA ALA A 82 -20.06 34.17 -42.21
C ALA A 82 -19.82 34.29 -43.73
N GLY A 83 -20.01 33.22 -44.50
CA GLY A 83 -19.75 33.20 -45.95
C GLY A 83 -18.27 33.06 -46.34
N ASN A 84 -17.38 32.80 -45.38
CA ASN A 84 -15.94 32.68 -45.61
C ASN A 84 -15.55 31.21 -45.83
N GLU A 85 -15.81 30.69 -47.03
CA GLU A 85 -15.55 29.28 -47.37
C GLU A 85 -14.05 28.90 -47.33
N GLU A 86 -13.15 29.83 -47.67
CA GLU A 86 -11.71 29.56 -47.66
C GLU A 86 -11.18 29.30 -46.23
N ASP A 87 -11.65 30.10 -45.26
CA ASP A 87 -11.29 29.92 -43.85
C ASP A 87 -11.89 28.64 -43.28
N ALA A 88 -13.14 28.32 -43.65
CA ALA A 88 -13.76 27.06 -43.27
C ALA A 88 -12.95 25.85 -43.76
N ARG A 89 -12.46 25.88 -45.00
CA ARG A 89 -11.59 24.83 -45.55
C ARG A 89 -10.29 24.70 -44.74
N LYS A 90 -9.64 25.81 -44.38
CA LYS A 90 -8.41 25.78 -43.54
C LYS A 90 -8.65 25.15 -42.17
N PHE A 91 -9.76 25.49 -41.50
CA PHE A 91 -10.12 24.86 -40.22
C PHE A 91 -10.39 23.37 -40.36
N LEU A 92 -11.07 22.94 -41.43
CA LEU A 92 -11.32 21.52 -41.70
C LEU A 92 -10.05 20.73 -42.04
N GLU A 93 -9.11 21.32 -42.78
CA GLU A 93 -7.79 20.73 -43.03
C GLU A 93 -7.02 20.54 -41.73
N LYS A 94 -7.01 21.56 -40.86
CA LYS A 94 -6.39 21.46 -39.52
C LYS A 94 -7.07 20.39 -38.67
N LYS A 95 -8.40 20.31 -38.70
CA LYS A 95 -9.18 19.27 -38.03
C LYS A 95 -8.79 17.87 -38.50
N ALA A 96 -8.62 17.67 -39.81
CA ALA A 96 -8.22 16.39 -40.38
C ALA A 96 -6.80 15.98 -39.92
N GLN A 97 -5.88 16.95 -39.83
CA GLN A 97 -4.55 16.69 -39.27
C GLN A 97 -4.60 16.31 -37.78
N LEU A 98 -5.41 17.03 -36.99
CA LEU A 98 -5.60 16.71 -35.57
C LEU A 98 -6.26 15.34 -35.37
N ALA A 99 -7.18 14.93 -36.26
CA ALA A 99 -7.80 13.62 -36.21
C ALA A 99 -6.78 12.48 -36.38
N ARG A 100 -5.82 12.62 -37.30
CA ARG A 100 -4.71 11.67 -37.44
C ARG A 100 -3.82 11.64 -36.20
N ASN A 101 -3.53 12.80 -35.60
CA ASN A 101 -2.78 12.86 -34.35
C ASN A 101 -3.54 12.18 -33.20
N LYS A 102 -4.86 12.35 -33.14
CA LYS A 102 -5.72 11.71 -32.14
C LYS A 102 -5.63 10.19 -32.20
N GLU A 103 -5.56 9.58 -33.39
CA GLU A 103 -5.34 8.13 -33.53
C GLU A 103 -4.02 7.69 -32.88
N THR A 104 -2.96 8.49 -33.02
CA THR A 104 -1.67 8.21 -32.37
C THR A 104 -1.79 8.36 -30.86
N CYS A 105 -2.41 9.42 -30.35
CA CYS A 105 -2.66 9.61 -28.92
C CYS A 105 -3.52 8.47 -28.34
N GLN A 106 -4.49 7.96 -29.10
CA GLN A 106 -5.32 6.84 -28.69
C GLN A 106 -4.49 5.56 -28.51
N GLN A 107 -3.62 5.24 -29.46
CA GLN A 107 -2.72 4.08 -29.36
C GLN A 107 -1.79 4.17 -28.15
N VAL A 108 -1.26 5.37 -27.87
CA VAL A 108 -0.42 5.62 -26.69
C VAL A 108 -1.22 5.42 -25.41
N TYR A 109 -2.44 5.97 -25.32
CA TYR A 109 -3.33 5.78 -24.18
C TYR A 109 -3.70 4.30 -23.98
N ASP A 110 -4.09 3.59 -25.04
CA ASP A 110 -4.48 2.18 -24.95
C ASP A 110 -3.33 1.31 -24.42
N SER A 111 -2.12 1.56 -24.90
CA SER A 111 -0.91 0.88 -24.42
C SER A 111 -0.61 1.23 -22.95
N ALA A 112 -0.70 2.50 -22.57
CA ALA A 112 -0.47 2.95 -21.20
C ALA A 112 -1.52 2.38 -20.24
N SER A 113 -2.80 2.35 -20.63
CA SER A 113 -3.91 1.82 -19.84
C SER A 113 -3.77 0.30 -19.65
N ALA A 114 -3.47 -0.46 -20.70
CA ALA A 114 -3.20 -1.89 -20.59
C ALA A 114 -2.00 -2.21 -19.69
N ASN A 115 -0.96 -1.37 -19.69
CA ASN A 115 0.18 -1.53 -18.78
C ASN A 115 -0.21 -1.18 -17.34
N ALA A 116 -1.00 -0.13 -17.13
CA ALA A 116 -1.47 0.27 -15.81
C ALA A 116 -2.36 -0.80 -15.18
N GLU A 117 -3.26 -1.41 -15.97
CA GLU A 117 -4.13 -2.50 -15.54
C GLU A 117 -3.31 -3.72 -15.07
N LYS A 118 -2.34 -4.17 -15.88
CA LYS A 118 -1.43 -5.27 -15.49
C LYS A 118 -0.66 -4.99 -14.21
N MET A 119 -0.21 -3.75 -14.00
CA MET A 119 0.51 -3.35 -12.78
C MET A 119 -0.42 -3.32 -11.56
N LYS A 120 -1.68 -2.88 -11.72
CA LYS A 120 -2.70 -2.95 -10.67
C LYS A 120 -3.01 -4.40 -10.27
N GLU A 121 -3.21 -5.29 -11.24
CA GLU A 121 -3.42 -6.72 -10.99
C GLU A 121 -2.24 -7.35 -10.23
N MET A 122 -1.02 -6.99 -10.61
CA MET A 122 0.20 -7.43 -9.95
C MET A 122 0.28 -6.95 -8.49
N HIS A 123 -0.02 -5.67 -8.25
CA HIS A 123 -0.09 -5.10 -6.90
C HIS A 123 -1.14 -5.81 -6.03
N ASP A 124 -2.34 -6.01 -6.57
CA ASP A 124 -3.45 -6.61 -5.83
C ASP A 124 -3.17 -8.07 -5.49
N LYS A 125 -2.55 -8.81 -6.42
CA LYS A 125 -2.11 -10.17 -6.14
C LYS A 125 -1.04 -10.21 -5.05
N LEU A 126 0.02 -9.40 -5.18
CA LEU A 126 1.08 -9.33 -4.17
C LEU A 126 0.52 -9.07 -2.78
N THR A 127 -0.45 -8.14 -2.69
CA THR A 127 -1.14 -7.82 -1.44
C THR A 127 -1.90 -9.02 -0.87
N LYS A 128 -2.64 -9.74 -1.72
CA LYS A 128 -3.36 -10.98 -1.32
C LYS A 128 -2.42 -12.08 -0.87
N ASP A 129 -1.33 -12.30 -1.59
CA ASP A 129 -0.36 -13.35 -1.27
C ASP A 129 0.37 -13.04 0.05
N ILE A 130 0.73 -11.78 0.30
CA ILE A 130 1.29 -11.33 1.59
C ILE A 130 0.29 -11.57 2.73
N ALA A 131 -0.99 -11.26 2.54
CA ALA A 131 -2.02 -11.52 3.55
C ALA A 131 -2.15 -13.03 3.85
N SER A 132 -2.21 -13.86 2.82
CA SER A 132 -2.26 -15.33 2.95
C SER A 132 -1.03 -15.90 3.65
N LEU A 133 0.16 -15.37 3.39
CA LEU A 133 1.38 -15.78 4.07
C LEU A 133 1.40 -15.39 5.54
N ASN A 134 0.90 -14.21 5.89
CA ASN A 134 0.78 -13.78 7.28
C ASN A 134 -0.15 -14.72 8.07
N GLU A 135 -1.29 -15.11 7.48
CA GLU A 135 -2.20 -16.08 8.09
C GLU A 135 -1.53 -17.45 8.28
N ARG A 136 -0.80 -17.93 7.27
CA ARG A 136 -0.05 -19.18 7.34
C ARG A 136 1.04 -19.13 8.40
N LYS A 137 1.79 -18.03 8.48
CA LYS A 137 2.80 -17.80 9.51
C LYS A 137 2.20 -17.92 10.90
N ALA A 138 1.07 -17.25 11.14
CA ALA A 138 0.36 -17.33 12.41
C ALA A 138 -0.08 -18.77 12.74
N SER A 139 -0.61 -19.49 11.76
CA SER A 139 -1.02 -20.89 11.91
C SER A 139 0.17 -21.81 12.24
N ILE A 140 1.29 -21.68 11.54
CA ILE A 140 2.50 -22.48 11.78
C ILE A 140 3.08 -22.17 13.16
N LYS A 141 3.15 -20.89 13.54
CA LYS A 141 3.62 -20.50 14.87
C LYS A 141 2.75 -21.09 15.98
N ALA A 142 1.43 -21.07 15.82
CA ALA A 142 0.51 -21.70 16.77
C ALA A 142 0.72 -23.22 16.86
N LYS A 143 0.86 -23.92 15.72
CA LYS A 143 1.14 -25.36 15.68
C LYS A 143 2.49 -25.72 16.32
N LEU A 144 3.53 -24.95 16.04
CA LEU A 144 4.85 -25.13 16.63
C LEU A 144 4.83 -24.89 18.15
N ALA A 145 4.08 -23.89 18.62
CA ALA A 145 3.89 -23.64 20.05
C ALA A 145 3.16 -24.81 20.73
N ALA A 146 2.07 -25.31 20.14
CA ALA A 146 1.34 -26.47 20.64
C ALA A 146 2.21 -27.74 20.67
N ALA A 147 2.98 -27.99 19.60
CA ALA A 147 3.91 -29.13 19.54
C ALA A 147 5.01 -29.03 20.61
N LYS A 148 5.60 -27.84 20.81
CA LYS A 148 6.59 -27.60 21.87
C LYS A 148 5.99 -27.80 23.27
N ALA A 149 4.75 -27.36 23.50
CA ALA A 149 4.04 -27.59 24.75
C ALA A 149 3.81 -29.08 25.01
N GLN A 150 3.31 -29.81 24.01
CA GLN A 150 3.12 -31.26 24.10
C GLN A 150 4.44 -32.01 24.33
N GLN A 151 5.52 -31.62 23.64
CA GLN A 151 6.83 -32.22 23.83
C GLN A 151 7.35 -31.98 25.25
N ARG A 152 7.18 -30.77 25.81
CA ARG A 152 7.53 -30.47 27.21
C ARG A 152 6.71 -31.31 28.18
N MET A 153 5.40 -31.47 27.96
CA MET A 153 4.56 -32.34 28.78
C MET A 153 5.05 -33.80 28.73
N ASN A 154 5.36 -34.30 27.54
CA ASN A 154 5.86 -35.66 27.36
C ASN A 154 7.24 -35.85 28.03
N ASP A 155 8.15 -34.87 27.93
CA ASP A 155 9.47 -34.89 28.56
C ASP A 155 9.37 -34.82 30.10
N LEU A 156 8.47 -33.99 30.65
CA LEU A 156 8.18 -33.96 32.08
C LEU A 156 7.58 -35.30 32.55
N THR A 157 6.65 -35.88 31.80
CA THR A 157 6.05 -37.18 32.10
C THR A 157 7.09 -38.30 32.07
N ALA A 158 8.01 -38.27 31.11
CA ALA A 158 9.09 -39.25 30.99
C ALA A 158 10.17 -39.10 32.07
N LYS A 159 10.48 -37.87 32.50
CA LYS A 159 11.48 -37.57 33.54
C LYS A 159 10.95 -37.77 34.96
N VAL A 160 9.64 -37.60 35.19
CA VAL A 160 8.99 -37.65 36.51
C VAL A 160 8.30 -39.01 36.72
N GLY A 161 8.86 -40.09 36.16
CA GLY A 161 8.30 -41.44 36.22
C GLY A 161 7.58 -41.75 37.54
N ASN A 162 6.26 -41.90 37.46
CA ASN A 162 5.38 -42.38 38.53
C ASN A 162 5.20 -41.49 39.78
N VAL A 163 5.11 -40.16 39.65
CA VAL A 163 4.54 -39.30 40.70
C VAL A 163 3.12 -38.90 40.33
N SER A 164 2.18 -39.08 41.27
CA SER A 164 0.74 -38.83 41.11
C SER A 164 0.44 -37.48 40.45
N VAL A 165 -0.56 -37.48 39.56
CA VAL A 165 -1.04 -36.35 38.74
C VAL A 165 -1.25 -35.04 39.54
N THR A 166 -1.43 -35.12 40.85
CA THR A 166 -1.59 -33.99 41.78
C THR A 166 -0.36 -33.07 41.88
N ASP A 167 0.88 -33.58 41.78
CA ASP A 167 2.08 -32.72 41.84
C ASP A 167 2.46 -32.12 40.49
N GLY A 168 2.13 -32.82 39.40
CA GLY A 168 2.34 -32.34 38.01
C GLY A 168 1.47 -31.12 37.68
N VAL A 169 0.25 -31.06 38.20
CA VAL A 169 -0.63 -29.87 38.11
C VAL A 169 0.01 -28.68 38.83
N SER A 170 0.59 -28.87 40.02
CA SER A 170 1.28 -27.78 40.73
C SER A 170 2.52 -27.24 40.01
N ALA A 171 3.20 -28.09 39.22
CA ALA A 171 4.33 -27.68 38.39
C ALA A 171 3.87 -26.96 37.11
N PHE A 172 2.72 -27.36 36.55
CA PHE A 172 2.06 -26.67 35.46
C PHE A 172 1.57 -25.28 35.90
N ASP A 173 0.88 -25.17 37.03
CA ASP A 173 0.42 -23.89 37.60
C ASP A 173 1.60 -22.94 37.88
N ARG A 174 2.74 -23.46 38.36
CA ARG A 174 3.97 -22.66 38.56
C ARG A 174 4.61 -22.23 37.24
N MET A 175 4.49 -23.04 36.19
CA MET A 175 5.07 -22.74 34.89
C MET A 175 4.16 -21.82 34.07
N GLU A 176 2.85 -21.94 34.20
CA GLU A 176 1.83 -21.03 33.70
C GLU A 176 1.95 -19.67 34.38
N ALA A 177 2.00 -19.62 35.72
CA ALA A 177 2.26 -18.37 36.45
C ALA A 177 3.61 -17.73 36.10
N LYS A 178 4.61 -18.51 35.68
CA LYS A 178 5.89 -17.98 35.19
C LYS A 178 5.79 -17.51 33.73
N ALA A 179 5.05 -18.22 32.89
CA ALA A 179 4.80 -17.82 31.50
C ALA A 179 3.97 -16.53 31.46
N ASP A 180 2.91 -16.44 32.27
CA ASP A 180 2.10 -15.24 32.43
C ASP A 180 2.94 -14.08 32.94
N ARG A 181 3.77 -14.27 33.97
CA ARG A 181 4.74 -13.23 34.39
C ARG A 181 5.68 -12.80 33.27
N MET A 182 6.20 -13.72 32.47
CA MET A 182 7.08 -13.37 31.35
C MET A 182 6.32 -12.65 30.23
N LEU A 183 5.04 -12.98 30.01
CA LEU A 183 4.16 -12.35 29.02
C LEU A 183 3.78 -10.95 29.49
N ASP A 184 3.44 -10.79 30.77
CA ASP A 184 3.18 -9.51 31.43
C ASP A 184 4.43 -8.63 31.43
N GLU A 185 5.61 -9.19 31.70
CA GLU A 185 6.89 -8.48 31.66
C GLU A 185 7.29 -8.09 30.23
N ALA A 186 7.01 -8.93 29.24
CA ALA A 186 7.21 -8.61 27.83
C ALA A 186 6.21 -7.54 27.33
N ASN A 187 4.96 -7.61 27.77
CA ASN A 187 3.93 -6.60 27.47
C ASN A 187 4.27 -5.26 28.16
N ALA A 188 4.74 -5.28 29.42
CA ALA A 188 5.20 -4.09 30.12
C ALA A 188 6.47 -3.50 29.48
N MET A 189 7.42 -4.34 29.03
CA MET A 189 8.56 -3.87 28.25
C MET A 189 8.16 -3.33 26.87
N ALA A 190 7.09 -3.84 26.26
CA ALA A 190 6.54 -3.30 25.03
C ALA A 190 5.81 -1.97 25.26
N GLU A 191 5.14 -1.78 26.41
CA GLU A 191 4.61 -0.49 26.87
C GLU A 191 5.72 0.53 27.18
N LEU A 192 6.85 0.08 27.73
CA LEU A 192 8.03 0.94 27.96
C LEU A 192 8.80 1.30 26.68
N ASN A 193 8.78 0.41 25.68
CA ASN A 193 9.39 0.65 24.36
C ASN A 193 8.43 1.28 23.35
N THR A 194 7.13 1.37 23.67
CA THR A 194 6.29 2.37 23.02
C THR A 194 6.74 3.70 23.61
N PRO A 195 7.12 4.69 22.78
CA PRO A 195 7.52 5.98 23.30
C PRO A 195 6.35 6.49 24.15
N SER A 196 6.60 6.60 25.47
CA SER A 196 5.65 7.22 26.38
C SER A 196 5.23 8.54 25.77
N SER A 197 3.93 8.73 25.63
CA SER A 197 3.31 9.96 25.13
C SER A 197 3.47 11.13 26.13
N GLU A 198 4.52 11.10 26.95
CA GLU A 198 4.77 11.97 28.09
C GLU A 198 6.19 12.55 28.14
N ASP A 199 7.06 12.31 27.14
CA ASP A 199 8.20 13.20 26.89
C ASP A 199 7.80 14.29 25.89
N LEU A 200 6.76 15.05 26.25
CA LEU A 200 6.68 16.44 25.84
C LEU A 200 7.76 17.16 26.63
N SER A 201 8.93 17.33 26.01
CA SER A 201 10.02 18.09 26.58
C SER A 201 9.51 19.46 27.07
N VAL A 202 10.12 20.02 28.11
CA VAL A 202 9.85 21.39 28.56
C VAL A 202 10.03 22.39 27.39
N GLU A 203 10.82 22.03 26.37
CA GLU A 203 10.97 22.70 25.07
C GLU A 203 9.68 22.71 24.22
N ASP A 204 8.89 21.64 24.22
CA ASP A 204 7.62 21.52 23.47
C ASP A 204 6.46 22.21 24.17
N LEU A 205 6.43 22.20 25.52
CA LEU A 205 5.54 23.04 26.31
C LEU A 205 5.85 24.54 26.11
N LYS A 206 7.12 24.91 25.96
CA LYS A 206 7.52 26.27 25.56
C LYS A 206 7.01 26.64 24.18
N LYS A 207 7.18 25.80 23.15
CA LYS A 207 6.64 26.07 21.80
C LYS A 207 5.12 26.22 21.75
N LYS A 208 4.39 25.53 22.63
CA LYS A 208 2.93 25.62 22.72
C LYS A 208 2.44 26.96 23.30
N TYR A 209 3.29 27.69 24.03
CA TYR A 209 3.00 28.99 24.62
C TYR A 209 3.79 30.17 24.00
N ASP A 210 4.96 29.93 23.38
CA ASP A 210 5.74 30.91 22.60
C ASP A 210 5.23 31.04 21.14
N GLY A 211 4.32 30.17 20.71
CA GLY A 211 3.63 30.25 19.42
C GLY A 211 2.35 31.09 19.45
N GLY A 212 2.17 31.95 20.45
CA GLY A 212 1.09 32.93 20.49
C GLY A 212 1.33 34.07 19.51
N ALA A 213 1.03 33.86 18.23
CA ALA A 213 0.77 34.93 17.25
C ALA A 213 0.24 34.34 15.93
N SER A 214 -1.05 34.00 15.90
CA SER A 214 -1.79 33.82 14.64
C SER A 214 -3.30 34.08 14.81
N ALA A 215 -3.84 33.89 16.02
CA ALA A 215 -5.25 34.14 16.29
C ALA A 215 -5.61 35.64 16.28
N ASP A 216 -4.74 36.52 16.80
CA ASP A 216 -5.02 37.97 16.84
C ASP A 216 -5.04 38.63 15.45
N VAL A 217 -4.27 38.14 14.48
CA VAL A 217 -4.22 38.72 13.13
C VAL A 217 -5.44 38.34 12.29
N ASP A 218 -5.95 37.12 12.46
CA ASP A 218 -7.17 36.66 11.77
C ASP A 218 -8.44 37.27 12.40
N ASP A 219 -8.46 37.48 13.72
CA ASP A 219 -9.54 38.18 14.41
C ASP A 219 -9.54 39.68 14.07
N GLU A 220 -8.38 40.32 13.93
CA GLU A 220 -8.27 41.70 13.41
C GLU A 220 -8.67 41.81 11.93
N LEU A 221 -8.34 40.82 11.09
CA LEU A 221 -8.74 40.78 9.68
C LEU A 221 -10.27 40.59 9.51
N ALA A 222 -10.89 39.77 10.36
CA ALA A 222 -12.33 39.58 10.39
C ALA A 222 -13.08 40.84 10.89
N ALA A 223 -12.52 41.53 11.89
CA ALA A 223 -13.05 42.81 12.35
C ALA A 223 -12.91 43.92 11.28
N LEU A 224 -11.83 43.93 10.50
CA LEU A 224 -11.61 44.90 9.42
C LEU A 224 -12.59 44.70 8.25
N LYS A 225 -12.82 43.44 7.83
CA LYS A 225 -13.79 43.09 6.78
C LYS A 225 -15.22 43.51 7.14
N LYS A 226 -15.63 43.23 8.38
CA LYS A 226 -16.94 43.61 8.92
C LYS A 226 -17.15 45.13 8.97
N LYS A 227 -16.06 45.90 9.14
CA LYS A 227 -16.09 47.39 9.14
C LYS A 227 -16.05 47.98 7.73
N MET A 228 -15.57 47.22 6.73
CA MET A 228 -15.50 47.63 5.32
C MET A 228 -16.67 47.13 4.46
N GLY A 229 -17.59 46.34 5.01
CA GLY A 229 -18.82 45.90 4.34
C GLY A 229 -18.61 44.86 3.23
N LEU A 230 -17.60 44.00 3.39
CA LEU A 230 -17.39 42.78 2.60
C LEU A 230 -17.59 41.54 3.45
#